data_AF-A0A9W6VSA2-F1
#
_entry.id   AF-A0A9W6VSA2-F1
#
_cell.length_a   1.000
_cell.length_b   1.000
_cell.length_c   1.000
_cell.angle_alpha   90.00
_cell.angle_beta   90.00
_cell.angle_gamma   90.00
#
_symmetry.space_group_name_H-M   'P 1'
#
loop_
_entity.id
_entity.type
_entity.pdbx_description
1 polymer ?
#
loop_
_entity_poly.entity_id
_entity_poly.type
_entity_poly.pdbx_seq_one_letter_code
_entity_poly.pdbx_strand_id
1 'polypeptide(L)'
;MTEQPQEHRVEITVPPDHEVGAHASFASVWRTQDSFVIDFSTEVRPSEVAEDPDSGTRYLHVPARVVARVRIPPTQVWELMKSLEQNLSAYERENAKSAHDDQ
;
A
#
# COMPACT_ATOMS: atom_id res chain seq x y z
N MET A 1 -37.33 -1.45 -25.00
CA MET A 1 -36.56 -0.38 -24.36
C MET A 1 -35.21 -0.97 -24.02
N THR A 2 -34.13 -0.50 -24.65
CA THR A 2 -32.76 -0.96 -24.34
C THR A 2 -32.27 -0.19 -23.13
N GLU A 3 -32.15 -0.88 -21.99
CA GLU A 3 -31.49 -0.32 -20.80
C GLU A 3 -30.02 -0.10 -21.15
N GLN A 4 -29.62 1.16 -21.31
CA GLN A 4 -28.21 1.52 -21.40
C GLN A 4 -27.60 1.34 -20.01
N PRO A 5 -26.43 0.68 -19.88
CA PRO A 5 -25.75 0.56 -18.59
C PRO A 5 -25.55 1.95 -17.99
N GLN A 6 -26.02 2.16 -16.76
CA GLN A 6 -25.83 3.42 -16.07
C GLN A 6 -24.36 3.57 -15.67
N GLU A 7 -23.76 4.72 -15.99
CA GLU A 7 -22.40 5.05 -15.54
C GLU A 7 -22.41 5.25 -14.02
N HIS A 8 -21.71 4.37 -13.28
CA HIS A 8 -21.55 4.51 -11.84
C HIS A 8 -20.45 5.53 -11.56
N ARG A 9 -20.81 6.68 -10.98
CA ARG A 9 -19.85 7.67 -10.48
C ARG A 9 -19.76 7.53 -8.97
N VAL A 10 -18.56 7.25 -8.47
CA VAL A 10 -18.29 7.16 -7.04
C VAL A 10 -17.73 8.51 -6.59
N GLU A 11 -18.42 9.15 -5.66
CA GLU A 11 -17.88 10.29 -4.93
C GLU A 11 -17.12 9.76 -3.71
N ILE A 12 -15.83 10.09 -3.61
CA ILE A 12 -14.97 9.69 -2.51
C ILE A 12 -14.70 10.92 -1.66
N THR A 13 -15.06 10.85 -0.38
CA THR A 13 -14.75 11.89 0.60
C THR A 13 -13.80 11.33 1.66
N VAL A 14 -12.86 12.17 2.10
CA VAL A 14 -11.97 11.85 3.23
C VAL A 14 -12.53 12.57 4.45
N PRO A 15 -12.83 11.87 5.55
CA PRO A 15 -13.27 12.54 6.77
C PRO A 15 -12.22 13.54 7.27
N PRO A 16 -12.63 14.67 7.90
CA PRO A 16 -11.68 15.70 8.35
C PRO A 16 -10.54 15.16 9.21
N ASP A 17 -10.84 14.23 10.12
CA ASP A 17 -9.87 13.60 11.02
C ASP A 17 -8.84 12.70 10.30
N HIS A 18 -9.04 12.43 9.01
CA HIS A 18 -8.17 11.60 8.17
C HIS A 18 -7.45 12.39 7.07
N GLU A 19 -7.68 13.70 6.93
CA GLU A 19 -7.09 14.51 5.84
C GLU A 19 -5.56 14.50 5.84
N VAL A 20 -4.94 14.52 7.03
CA VAL A 20 -3.48 14.46 7.19
C VAL A 20 -2.93 13.05 6.91
N GLY A 21 -3.75 12.03 7.13
CA GLY A 21 -3.34 10.62 7.05
C GLY A 21 -2.36 10.20 8.15
N ALA A 22 -1.86 8.97 8.03
CA ALA A 22 -0.80 8.44 8.88
C ALA A 22 0.42 8.08 8.02
N HIS A 23 1.61 8.46 8.49
CA HIS A 23 2.84 8.08 7.80
C HIS A 23 3.11 6.57 7.98
N ALA A 24 3.35 5.88 6.86
CA ALA A 24 3.76 4.49 6.81
C ALA A 24 5.01 4.33 5.95
N SER A 25 6.00 3.60 6.47
CA SER A 25 7.26 3.31 5.78
C SER A 25 7.16 2.08 4.89
N PHE A 26 6.25 1.15 5.22
CA PHE A 26 6.03 -0.07 4.45
C PHE A 26 4.64 -0.63 4.68
N ALA A 27 4.22 -1.52 3.79
CA ALA A 27 2.97 -2.27 3.90
C ALA A 27 3.26 -3.78 3.86
N SER A 28 2.63 -4.53 4.75
CA SER A 28 2.60 -5.99 4.68
C SER A 28 1.23 -6.46 4.20
N VAL A 29 1.21 -7.51 3.39
CA VAL A 29 -0.04 -8.07 2.85
C VAL A 29 -0.15 -9.54 3.27
N TRP A 30 -1.28 -9.88 3.86
CA TRP A 30 -1.63 -11.25 4.22
C TRP A 30 -3.12 -11.49 3.99
N ARG A 31 -3.61 -12.71 4.18
CA ARG A 31 -5.01 -13.05 3.92
C ARG A 31 -5.65 -13.81 5.07
N THR A 32 -6.94 -13.53 5.30
CA THR A 32 -7.85 -14.35 6.09
C THR A 32 -8.63 -15.28 5.17
N GLN A 33 -9.64 -15.97 5.70
CA GLN A 33 -10.56 -16.77 4.91
C GLN A 33 -11.39 -15.92 3.92
N ASP A 34 -11.69 -14.67 4.28
CA ASP A 34 -12.68 -13.81 3.64
C ASP A 34 -12.12 -12.45 3.16
N SER A 35 -10.85 -12.15 3.40
CA SER A 35 -10.26 -10.85 3.08
C SER A 35 -8.76 -10.92 2.80
N PHE A 36 -8.30 -9.98 1.97
CA PHE A 36 -6.92 -9.52 1.97
C PHE A 36 -6.77 -8.43 3.03
N VAL A 37 -5.71 -8.51 3.81
CA VAL A 37 -5.39 -7.56 4.86
C VAL A 37 -4.09 -6.86 4.48
N ILE A 38 -4.14 -5.53 4.46
CA ILE A 38 -2.99 -4.66 4.22
C ILE A 38 -2.70 -3.90 5.50
N ASP A 39 -1.53 -4.12 6.07
CA ASP A 39 -1.04 -3.44 7.26
C ASP A 39 0.03 -2.43 6.89
N PHE A 40 -0.35 -1.16 6.93
CA PHE A 40 0.57 -0.03 6.79
C PHE A 40 1.27 0.20 8.12
N SER A 41 2.59 0.20 8.10
CA SER A 41 3.41 0.21 9.31
C SER A 41 4.52 1.25 9.24
N THR A 42 4.95 1.71 10.41
CA THR A 42 6.08 2.64 10.54
C THR A 42 7.06 2.12 11.60
N GLU A 43 8.35 2.37 11.37
CA GLU A 43 9.41 2.06 12.32
C GLU A 43 9.25 2.89 13.59
N VAL A 44 9.45 2.26 14.75
CA VAL A 44 9.28 2.95 16.05
C VAL A 44 10.61 3.32 16.69
N ARG A 45 11.71 2.74 16.22
CA ARG A 45 13.09 3.06 16.61
C ARG A 45 14.04 2.58 15.50
N PRO A 46 15.31 3.03 15.49
CA PRO A 46 16.29 2.58 14.50
C PRO A 46 16.43 1.05 14.46
N SER A 47 16.67 0.53 13.27
CA SER A 47 16.93 -0.90 13.05
C SER A 47 18.26 -1.33 13.67
N GLU A 48 18.31 -2.56 14.17
CA GLU A 48 19.50 -3.15 14.80
C GLU A 48 19.83 -4.53 14.21
N VAL A 49 21.11 -4.89 14.16
CA VAL A 49 21.49 -6.26 13.78
C VAL A 49 21.24 -7.17 14.97
N ALA A 50 20.42 -8.18 14.78
CA ALA A 50 20.10 -9.20 15.76
C ALA A 50 20.59 -10.58 15.27
N GLU A 51 20.65 -11.53 16.20
CA GLU A 51 21.05 -12.91 15.92
C GLU A 51 19.95 -13.85 16.39
N ASP A 52 19.58 -14.80 15.55
CA ASP A 52 18.60 -15.83 15.86
C ASP A 52 19.20 -16.83 16.87
N PRO A 53 18.60 -17.02 18.06
CA PRO A 53 19.20 -17.84 19.11
C PRO A 53 19.38 -19.31 18.76
N ASP A 54 18.55 -19.85 17.87
CA ASP A 54 18.51 -21.28 17.54
C ASP A 54 19.44 -21.61 16.36
N SER A 55 19.54 -20.72 15.38
CA SER A 55 20.31 -20.92 14.15
C SER A 55 21.62 -20.14 14.08
N GLY A 56 21.83 -19.13 14.93
CA GLY A 56 22.97 -18.21 14.86
C GLY A 56 22.93 -17.27 13.65
N THR A 57 21.82 -17.24 12.90
CA THR A 57 21.69 -16.41 11.69
C THR A 57 21.52 -14.95 12.08
N ARG A 58 22.34 -14.07 11.51
CA ARG A 58 22.19 -12.61 11.69
C ARG A 58 21.11 -12.05 10.77
N TYR A 59 20.27 -11.19 11.31
CA TYR A 59 19.22 -10.49 10.57
C TYR A 59 19.11 -9.04 11.01
N LEU A 60 18.49 -8.21 10.16
CA LEU A 60 18.15 -6.84 10.52
C LEU A 60 16.80 -6.83 11.24
N HIS A 61 16.79 -6.50 12.52
CA HIS A 61 15.58 -6.32 13.31
C HIS A 61 15.03 -4.91 13.09
N VAL A 62 13.85 -4.84 12.47
CA VAL A 62 13.15 -3.59 12.16
C VAL A 62 11.87 -3.53 13.02
N PRO A 63 11.93 -2.92 14.21
CA PRO A 63 10.77 -2.80 15.09
C PRO A 63 9.77 -1.79 14.51
N ALA A 64 8.54 -2.24 14.29
CA ALA A 64 7.50 -1.43 13.67
C ALA A 64 6.13 -1.60 14.32
N ARG A 65 5.27 -0.59 14.11
CA ARG A 65 3.87 -0.59 14.53
C ARG A 65 2.95 -0.37 13.33
N VAL A 66 1.81 -1.04 13.35
CA VAL A 66 0.73 -0.79 12.39
C VAL A 66 0.10 0.58 12.70
N VAL A 67 0.04 1.44 11.70
CA VAL A 67 -0.64 2.75 11.76
C VAL A 67 -2.01 2.73 11.09
N ALA A 68 -2.21 1.83 10.12
CA ALA A 68 -3.50 1.57 9.50
C ALA A 68 -3.61 0.12 9.02
N ARG A 69 -4.79 -0.48 9.19
CA ARG A 69 -5.12 -1.82 8.68
C ARG A 69 -6.36 -1.73 7.81
N VAL A 70 -6.24 -2.15 6.55
CA VAL A 70 -7.35 -2.20 5.59
C VAL A 70 -7.67 -3.65 5.26
N ARG A 71 -8.95 -4.01 5.28
CA ARG A 71 -9.44 -5.34 4.87
C ARG A 71 -10.27 -5.21 3.61
N ILE A 72 -9.94 -6.02 2.60
CA ILE A 72 -10.52 -5.92 1.27
C ILE A 72 -11.04 -7.29 0.86
N PRO A 73 -12.31 -7.41 0.44
CA PRO A 73 -12.82 -8.65 -0.12
C PRO A 73 -12.00 -9.09 -1.34
N PRO A 74 -11.78 -10.40 -1.54
CA PRO A 74 -11.03 -10.91 -2.70
C PRO A 74 -11.55 -10.41 -4.06
N THR A 75 -12.85 -10.18 -4.18
CA THR A 75 -13.48 -9.68 -5.42
C THR A 75 -13.07 -8.25 -5.78
N GLN A 76 -12.61 -7.45 -4.82
CA GLN A 76 -12.21 -6.05 -5.03
C GLN A 76 -10.69 -5.87 -5.11
N VAL A 77 -9.91 -6.85 -4.62
CA VAL A 77 -8.44 -6.71 -4.57
C VAL A 77 -7.82 -6.59 -5.96
N TRP A 78 -8.44 -7.21 -6.97
CA TRP A 78 -7.94 -7.22 -8.34
C TRP A 78 -7.93 -5.81 -8.96
N GLU A 79 -9.01 -5.06 -8.79
CA GLU A 79 -9.08 -3.69 -9.31
C GLU A 79 -8.15 -2.74 -8.55
N LEU A 80 -7.92 -2.98 -7.25
CA LEU A 80 -6.88 -2.27 -6.50
C LEU A 80 -5.49 -2.52 -7.09
N MET A 81 -5.12 -3.77 -7.36
CA MET A 81 -3.82 -4.13 -7.93
C MET A 81 -3.60 -3.45 -9.29
N LYS A 82 -4.60 -3.46 -10.17
CA LYS A 82 -4.55 -2.74 -11.45
C LYS A 82 -4.35 -1.25 -11.28
N SER A 83 -5.09 -0.64 -10.35
CA SER A 83 -4.97 0.79 -10.09
C SER A 83 -3.57 1.16 -9.59
N LEU A 84 -3.00 0.33 -8.70
CA LEU A 84 -1.62 0.51 -8.22
C LEU A 84 -0.60 0.41 -9.36
N GLU A 85 -0.72 -0.61 -10.22
CA GLU A 85 0.16 -0.79 -11.38
C GLU A 85 0.07 0.38 -12.38
N GLN A 86 -1.14 0.85 -12.66
CA GLN A 86 -1.39 1.98 -13.55
C GLN A 86 -0.76 3.28 -13.00
N ASN A 87 -0.92 3.53 -11.71
CA ASN A 87 -0.34 4.72 -11.06
C ASN A 87 1.19 4.64 -11.03
N LEU A 88 1.77 3.48 -10.72
CA LEU A 88 3.23 3.29 -10.76
C LEU A 88 3.77 3.55 -12.18
N SER A 89 3.12 2.97 -13.18
CA SER A 89 3.49 3.17 -14.59
C SER A 89 3.39 4.64 -15.01
N ALA A 90 2.41 5.38 -14.49
CA ALA A 90 2.28 6.82 -14.75
C ALA A 90 3.42 7.62 -14.11
N TYR A 91 3.70 7.35 -12.83
CA TYR A 91 4.80 7.97 -12.09
C TYR A 91 6.15 7.74 -12.79
N GLU A 92 6.43 6.52 -13.23
CA GLU A 92 7.67 6.20 -13.94
C GLU A 92 7.81 7.00 -15.24
N ARG A 93 6.74 7.15 -16.02
CA ARG A 93 6.77 7.95 -17.26
C ARG A 93 7.02 9.42 -17.00
N GLU A 94 6.49 9.98 -15.93
CA GLU A 94 6.69 11.39 -15.55
C GLU A 94 8.15 11.63 -15.17
N ASN A 95 8.70 10.78 -14.30
CA ASN A 95 10.08 10.92 -13.82
C ASN A 95 11.13 10.54 -14.88
N ALA A 96 10.81 9.66 -15.83
CA ALA A 96 11.68 9.34 -16.96
C ALA A 96 11.81 10.50 -17.95
N LYS A 97 10.75 11.32 -18.11
CA LYS A 97 10.79 12.52 -18.98
C LYS A 97 11.63 13.64 -18.36
N SER A 98 11.53 13.83 -17.04
CA SER A 98 12.36 14.82 -16.33
C SER A 98 13.86 14.54 -16.42
N ALA A 99 14.29 13.28 -16.54
CA ALA A 99 15.69 12.92 -16.74
C ALA A 99 16.19 13.15 -18.19
N HIS A 100 15.30 13.31 -19.16
CA HIS A 100 15.64 13.52 -20.58
C HIS A 100 15.68 15.01 -20.97
N ASP A 101 14.87 15.86 -20.31
CA ASP A 101 14.83 17.31 -20.57
C ASP A 101 15.97 18.10 -19.86
N ASP A 102 16.69 17.47 -18.93
CA ASP A 102 17.88 18.04 -18.25
C ASP A 102 19.21 17.73 -18.99
N GLN A 103 19.16 17.27 -20.25
CA GLN A 103 20.32 16.90 -21.07
C GLN A 103 20.33 17.60 -22.43
#